data_AF-A0A1A0HHJ7-F1
#
_entry.id   AF-A0A1A0HHJ7-F1
#
_cell.length_a   1.000
_cell.length_b   1.000
_cell.length_c   1.000
_cell.angle_alpha   90.00
_cell.angle_beta   90.00
_cell.angle_gamma   90.00
#
_symmetry.space_group_name_H-M   'P 1'
#
loop_
_entity.id
_entity.type
_entity.pdbx_description
1 polymer ?
#
loop_
_entity_poly.entity_id
_entity_poly.type
_entity_poly.pdbx_seq_one_letter_code
_entity_poly.pdbx_strand_id
1 'polypeptide(L)'
;MSSASQPSSLSDFKTAIKELTDDTILNVNKSLEASLVKLQETNDFLTNELARTIDESDRKLYEETVSENEQVIARQNEKHDALKQELMSRNLLHNDEDTSEGVYL
;
A
#
# COMPACT_ATOMS: atom_id res chain seq x y z
N MET A 1 5.05 23.39 15.31
CA MET A 1 4.21 22.23 15.66
C MET A 1 4.13 21.34 14.43
N SER A 2 4.53 20.06 14.58
CA SER A 2 4.22 18.91 13.71
C SER A 2 4.71 18.90 12.25
N SER A 3 6.02 19.04 12.01
CA SER A 3 6.65 18.70 10.71
C SER A 3 7.18 17.26 10.66
N ALA A 4 6.81 16.40 11.62
CA ALA A 4 7.42 15.09 11.85
C ALA A 4 6.66 13.89 11.26
N SER A 5 5.77 14.11 10.28
CA SER A 5 5.10 13.00 9.57
C SER A 5 4.81 13.35 8.12
N GLN A 6 5.78 14.00 7.44
CA GLN A 6 5.79 13.92 5.99
C GLN A 6 6.30 12.54 5.58
N PRO A 7 5.63 11.85 4.65
CA PRO A 7 6.01 10.51 4.25
C PRO A 7 7.40 10.58 3.62
N SER A 8 8.32 9.72 4.08
CA SER A 8 9.63 9.47 3.46
C SER A 8 9.55 9.65 1.94
N SER A 9 10.37 10.52 1.36
CA SER A 9 10.31 10.72 -0.09
C SER A 9 10.46 9.36 -0.79
N LEU A 10 9.81 9.17 -1.94
CA LEU A 10 9.90 7.90 -2.67
C LEU A 10 11.37 7.51 -2.95
N SER A 11 12.24 8.51 -3.11
CA SER A 11 13.69 8.34 -3.26
C SER A 11 14.35 7.78 -2.00
N ASP A 12 14.03 8.32 -0.83
CA ASP A 12 14.56 7.83 0.45
C ASP A 12 14.07 6.41 0.71
N PHE A 13 12.80 6.14 0.39
CA PHE A 13 12.22 4.80 0.49
C PHE A 13 12.96 3.81 -0.42
N LYS A 14 13.19 4.15 -1.69
CA LYS A 14 13.95 3.33 -2.65
C LYS A 14 15.38 3.04 -2.19
N THR A 15 15.99 3.98 -1.49
CA THR A 15 17.34 3.79 -0.94
C THR A 15 17.29 2.84 0.26
N ALA A 16 16.36 3.07 1.18
CA ALA A 16 16.22 2.26 2.39
C ALA A 16 15.91 0.79 2.07
N ILE A 17 15.02 0.50 1.11
CA ILE A 17 14.65 -0.89 0.79
C ILE A 17 15.82 -1.71 0.23
N LYS A 18 16.82 -1.08 -0.38
CA LYS A 18 18.03 -1.77 -0.88
C LYS A 18 18.90 -2.32 0.26
N GLU A 19 18.84 -1.70 1.43
CA GLU A 19 19.63 -2.10 2.60
C GLU A 19 18.92 -3.16 3.47
N LEU A 20 17.63 -3.41 3.21
CA LEU A 20 16.84 -4.39 3.97
C LEU A 20 17.24 -5.83 3.60
N THR A 21 17.07 -6.74 4.55
CA THR A 21 17.15 -8.19 4.28
C THR A 21 15.91 -8.69 3.54
N ASP A 22 16.04 -9.84 2.89
CA ASP A 22 14.99 -10.46 2.09
C ASP A 22 13.71 -10.74 2.90
N ASP A 23 13.85 -11.26 4.12
CA ASP A 23 12.71 -11.44 5.03
C ASP A 23 12.03 -10.12 5.40
N THR A 24 12.84 -9.07 5.62
CA THR A 24 12.31 -7.76 6.02
C THR A 24 11.55 -7.11 4.87
N ILE A 25 12.08 -7.14 3.64
CA ILE A 25 11.42 -6.56 2.48
C ILE A 25 10.11 -7.31 2.14
N LEU A 26 10.06 -8.64 2.31
CA LEU A 26 8.83 -9.42 2.16
C LEU A 26 7.77 -9.05 3.21
N ASN A 27 8.18 -8.85 4.47
CA ASN A 27 7.28 -8.41 5.53
C ASN A 27 6.74 -6.99 5.30
N VAL A 28 7.59 -6.10 4.79
CA VAL A 28 7.17 -4.75 4.39
C VAL A 28 6.18 -4.82 3.23
N ASN A 29 6.39 -5.69 2.23
CA ASN A 29 5.42 -5.91 1.14
C ASN A 29 4.04 -6.26 1.69
N LYS A 30 3.97 -7.31 2.53
CA LYS A 30 2.71 -7.79 3.11
C LYS A 30 2.02 -6.71 3.95
N SER A 31 2.79 -5.94 4.71
CA SER A 31 2.26 -4.85 5.53
C SER A 31 1.71 -3.71 4.68
N LEU A 32 2.37 -3.40 3.56
CA LEU A 32 1.95 -2.37 2.63
C LEU A 32 0.68 -2.79 1.86
N GLU A 33 0.61 -4.05 1.41
CA GLU A 33 -0.60 -4.63 0.81
C GLU A 33 -1.79 -4.58 1.79
N ALA A 34 -1.59 -5.00 3.04
CA ALA A 34 -2.63 -4.93 4.06
C ALA A 34 -3.09 -3.50 4.36
N SER A 35 -2.18 -2.53 4.33
CA SER A 35 -2.51 -1.10 4.48
C SER A 35 -3.34 -0.59 3.30
N LEU A 36 -2.96 -0.93 2.07
CA LEU A 36 -3.69 -0.56 0.86
C LEU A 36 -5.12 -1.10 0.88
N VAL A 37 -5.29 -2.39 1.24
CA VAL A 37 -6.62 -3.01 1.36
C VAL A 37 -7.49 -2.27 2.37
N LYS A 38 -6.97 -1.95 3.55
CA LYS A 38 -7.73 -1.21 4.58
C LYS A 38 -8.14 0.19 4.13
N LEU A 39 -7.26 0.89 3.43
CA LEU A 39 -7.57 2.22 2.89
C LEU A 39 -8.65 2.14 1.80
N GLN A 40 -8.59 1.12 0.94
CA GLN A 40 -9.63 0.85 -0.06
C GLN A 40 -10.96 0.52 0.60
N GLU A 41 -10.99 -0.39 1.57
CA GLU A 41 -12.19 -0.73 2.34
C GLU A 41 -12.80 0.49 3.04
N THR A 42 -11.95 1.36 3.59
CA THR A 42 -12.40 2.62 4.22
C THR A 42 -13.02 3.57 3.20
N ASN A 43 -12.41 3.70 2.02
CA ASN A 43 -12.96 4.53 0.95
C ASN A 43 -14.26 3.98 0.40
N ASP A 44 -14.38 2.66 0.24
CA ASP A 44 -15.61 2.01 -0.18
C ASP A 44 -16.72 2.24 0.86
N PHE A 45 -16.40 2.14 2.14
CA PHE A 45 -17.33 2.46 3.22
C PHE A 45 -17.80 3.92 3.17
N LEU A 46 -16.86 4.87 3.08
CA LEU A 46 -17.17 6.30 3.02
C LEU A 46 -17.96 6.67 1.76
N THR A 47 -17.67 6.04 0.63
CA THR A 47 -18.39 6.24 -0.64
C THR A 47 -19.83 5.73 -0.55
N ASN A 48 -20.04 4.60 0.14
CA ASN A 48 -21.38 4.09 0.43
C ASN A 48 -22.16 5.01 1.37
N GLU A 49 -21.51 5.56 2.39
CA GLU A 49 -22.14 6.53 3.29
C GLU A 49 -22.45 7.86 2.58
N LEU A 50 -21.58 8.33 1.68
CA LEU A 50 -21.84 9.48 0.80
C LEU A 50 -23.12 9.30 -0.03
N ALA A 51 -23.36 8.09 -0.55
CA ALA A 51 -24.56 7.80 -1.33
C ALA A 51 -25.86 7.80 -0.49
N ARG A 52 -25.74 7.63 0.83
CA ARG A 52 -26.87 7.54 1.78
C ARG A 52 -27.09 8.84 2.55
N THR A 53 -26.09 9.70 2.63
CA THR A 53 -26.11 10.93 3.40
C THR A 53 -26.85 12.03 2.66
N ILE A 54 -27.84 12.62 3.32
CA ILE A 54 -28.66 13.73 2.80
C ILE A 54 -28.13 15.09 3.30
N ASP A 55 -27.41 15.08 4.42
CA ASP A 55 -26.80 16.28 4.99
C ASP A 55 -25.56 16.72 4.19
N GLU A 56 -25.57 17.96 3.71
CA GLU A 56 -24.51 18.50 2.85
C GLU A 56 -23.18 18.71 3.61
N SER A 57 -23.23 18.94 4.92
CA SER A 57 -22.03 19.15 5.74
C SER A 57 -21.30 17.83 6.00
N ASP A 58 -22.03 16.79 6.38
CA ASP A 58 -21.49 15.44 6.55
C ASP A 58 -20.97 14.89 5.23
N ARG A 59 -21.70 15.13 4.14
CA ARG A 59 -21.28 14.74 2.79
C ARG A 59 -19.96 15.40 2.40
N LYS A 60 -19.80 16.70 2.65
CA LYS A 60 -18.56 17.40 2.37
C LYS A 60 -17.37 16.83 3.17
N LEU A 61 -17.58 16.51 4.45
CA LEU A 61 -16.55 15.93 5.30
C LEU A 61 -16.12 14.54 4.79
N TYR A 62 -17.07 13.72 4.35
CA TYR A 62 -16.75 12.41 3.75
C TYR A 62 -16.03 12.55 2.41
N GLU A 63 -16.43 13.50 1.54
CA GLU A 63 -15.73 13.78 0.27
C GLU A 63 -14.27 14.21 0.52
N GLU A 64 -14.04 15.09 1.50
CA GLU A 64 -12.69 15.52 1.90
C GLU A 64 -11.87 14.32 2.41
N THR A 65 -12.46 13.47 3.26
CA THR A 65 -11.78 12.29 3.80
C THR A 65 -11.41 11.26 2.71
N VAL A 66 -12.31 11.00 1.77
CA VAL A 66 -12.03 10.10 0.63
C VAL A 66 -10.89 10.65 -0.22
N SER A 67 -10.91 11.95 -0.54
CA SER A 67 -9.86 12.61 -1.31
C SER A 67 -8.49 12.55 -0.61
N GLU A 68 -8.45 12.71 0.71
CA GLU A 68 -7.21 12.55 1.48
C GLU A 68 -6.70 11.10 1.43
N ASN A 69 -7.59 10.13 1.62
CA ASN A 69 -7.24 8.71 1.54
C ASN A 69 -6.73 8.32 0.15
N GLU A 70 -7.32 8.83 -0.94
CA GLU A 70 -6.85 8.60 -2.31
C GLU A 70 -5.41 9.07 -2.52
N GLN A 71 -5.04 10.23 -1.96
CA GLN A 71 -3.66 10.71 -2.02
C GLN A 71 -2.70 9.81 -1.23
N VAL A 72 -3.15 9.23 -0.11
CA VAL A 72 -2.34 8.27 0.65
C VAL A 72 -2.19 6.97 -0.13
N ILE A 73 -3.26 6.45 -0.71
CA ILE A 73 -3.27 5.25 -1.55
C ILE A 73 -2.31 5.42 -2.73
N ALA A 74 -2.36 6.55 -3.45
CA ALA A 74 -1.46 6.83 -4.56
C ALA A 74 0.02 6.74 -4.14
N ARG A 75 0.38 7.37 -3.01
CA ARG A 75 1.75 7.31 -2.48
C ARG A 75 2.14 5.90 -2.02
N GLN A 76 1.21 5.14 -1.45
CA GLN A 76 1.46 3.76 -1.04
C GLN A 76 1.64 2.84 -2.25
N ASN A 77 0.90 3.05 -3.33
CA ASN A 77 1.08 2.35 -4.60
C ASN A 77 2.46 2.63 -5.21
N GLU A 78 2.92 3.89 -5.21
CA GLU A 78 4.28 4.21 -5.67
C GLU A 78 5.37 3.49 -4.87
N LYS A 79 5.19 3.39 -3.55
CA LYS A 79 6.08 2.63 -2.67
C LYS A 79 6.01 1.12 -2.95
N HIS A 80 4.81 0.60 -3.17
CA HIS A 80 4.58 -0.81 -3.47
C HIS A 80 5.21 -1.21 -4.80
N ASP A 81 5.09 -0.36 -5.83
CA ASP A 81 5.74 -0.57 -7.12
C ASP A 81 7.27 -0.56 -7.00
N ALA A 82 7.83 0.38 -6.24
CA ALA A 82 9.26 0.41 -5.96
C ALA A 82 9.73 -0.86 -5.21
N LEU A 83 8.92 -1.34 -4.27
CA LEU A 83 9.23 -2.54 -3.51
C LEU A 83 9.11 -3.82 -4.36
N LYS A 84 8.12 -3.90 -5.24
CA LYS A 84 8.01 -4.97 -6.24
C LYS A 84 9.21 -5.01 -7.17
N GLN A 85 9.68 -3.85 -7.65
CA GLN A 85 10.89 -3.78 -8.48
C GLN A 85 12.12 -4.33 -7.75
N GLU A 86 12.26 -4.04 -6.47
CA GLU A 86 13.36 -4.56 -5.64
C GLU A 86 13.20 -6.06 -5.34
N LEU A 87 11.98 -6.55 -5.10
CA LEU A 87 11.73 -7.99 -4.96
C LEU A 87 12.02 -8.77 -6.25
N MET A 88 11.71 -8.17 -7.42
CA MET A 88 12.06 -8.74 -8.73
C MET A 88 13.58 -8.76 -8.93
N SER A 89 14.28 -7.68 -8.58
CA SER A 89 15.74 -7.59 -8.75
C SER A 89 16.50 -8.62 -7.90
N ARG A 90 15.92 -8.99 -6.75
CA ARG A 90 16.44 -10.04 -5.85
C ARG A 90 15.94 -11.45 -6.18
N ASN A 91 15.08 -11.59 -7.19
CA ASN A 91 14.47 -12.87 -7.57
C ASN A 91 13.64 -13.51 -6.42
N LEU A 92 13.06 -12.67 -5.55
CA LEU A 92 12.27 -13.06 -4.38
C LEU A 92 10.76 -13.02 -4.64
N LEU A 93 10.34 -12.37 -5.73
CA LEU A 93 9.00 -12.55 -6.26
C LEU A 93 8.93 -13.97 -6.85
N HIS A 94 8.60 -14.93 -5.99
CA HIS A 94 8.12 -16.23 -6.43
C HIS A 94 6.87 -15.95 -7.25
N ASN A 95 6.94 -16.17 -8.57
CA ASN A 95 5.75 -16.59 -9.28
C ASN A 95 5.36 -17.91 -8.58
N ASP A 96 4.20 -17.95 -7.93
CA ASP A 96 3.62 -19.16 -7.33
C ASP A 96 3.27 -20.25 -8.40
N GLU A 97 4.02 -20.33 -9.50
CA GLU A 97 3.85 -21.33 -10.57
C GLU A 97 4.90 -22.44 -10.56
N ASP A 98 5.95 -22.40 -9.71
CA ASP A 98 7.05 -23.39 -9.77
C ASP A 98 7.14 -24.33 -8.55
N THR A 99 5.98 -24.72 -7.99
CA THR A 99 5.88 -25.79 -6.97
C THR A 99 5.09 -27.00 -7.48
N SER A 100 5.41 -27.49 -8.69
CA SER A 100 4.82 -28.73 -9.24
C SER A 100 5.82 -29.75 -9.78
N GLU A 101 7.06 -29.81 -9.28
CA GLU A 101 7.93 -30.98 -9.49
C GLU A 101 8.66 -31.42 -8.21
N GLY A 102 7.89 -31.64 -7.15
CA GLY A 102 8.31 -32.53 -6.07
C GLY A 102 8.06 -33.98 -6.47
N VAL A 103 9.01 -34.59 -7.18
CA VAL A 103 9.03 -36.04 -7.44
C VAL A 103 9.11 -36.77 -6.10
N TYR A 104 8.00 -37.34 -5.65
CA TYR A 104 8.03 -38.38 -4.62
C TYR A 104 8.53 -39.67 -5.28
N LEU A 105 9.78 -40.04 -4.96
CA LEU A 105 10.33 -41.38 -5.20
C LEU A 105 9.74 -42.38 -4.20
#